data_AF-A0A4V6MNM4-F1
#
_entry.id   AF-A0A4V6MNM4-F1
#
_cell.length_a   1.000
_cell.length_b   1.000
_cell.length_c   1.000
_cell.angle_alpha   90.00
_cell.angle_beta   90.00
_cell.angle_gamma   90.00
#
_symmetry.space_group_name_H-M   'P 1'
#
loop_
_entity.id
_entity.type
_entity.pdbx_description
1 polymer ?
#
loop_
_entity_poly.entity_id
_entity_poly.type
_entity_poly.pdbx_seq_one_letter_code
_entity_poly.pdbx_strand_id
1 'polypeptide(L)'
;MPGKKPKERQRYMLRINDTFVEVTRAVYLAWYQAGRKERYQVEKMQRHGVCSMEELQEKGYDCSFSVVSPEEIVIRLSEIQELEKALGYLTKEDAELITLLFFEEFTVKETAQYFGCCPKTIRNRRKKVLEKLKEQLENT
;
A
#
# COMPACT_ATOMS: atom_id res chain seq x y z
N MET A 1 -26.36 -32.38 7.01
CA MET A 1 -27.62 -33.03 7.47
C MET A 1 -28.80 -32.25 6.88
N PRO A 2 -29.70 -32.88 6.12
CA PRO A 2 -30.89 -32.18 5.65
C PRO A 2 -31.73 -31.79 6.87
N GLY A 3 -32.00 -30.48 7.01
CA GLY A 3 -32.79 -29.96 8.11
C GLY A 3 -34.19 -30.58 8.13
N LYS A 4 -34.78 -30.73 9.32
CA LYS A 4 -36.16 -31.22 9.48
C LYS A 4 -37.10 -30.40 8.59
N LYS A 5 -37.99 -31.07 7.84
CA LYS A 5 -39.00 -30.40 7.01
C LYS A 5 -39.83 -29.46 7.89
N PRO A 6 -39.98 -28.18 7.52
CA PRO A 6 -40.74 -27.24 8.33
C PRO A 6 -42.22 -27.64 8.38
N LYS A 7 -42.79 -27.67 9.59
CA LYS A 7 -44.19 -28.00 9.86
C LYS A 7 -45.12 -27.05 9.09
N GLU A 8 -46.13 -27.60 8.43
CA GLU A 8 -47.14 -26.79 7.74
C GLU A 8 -48.03 -26.04 8.73
N ARG A 9 -48.39 -24.81 8.37
CA ARG A 9 -49.17 -23.88 9.19
C ARG A 9 -50.35 -23.38 8.38
N GLN A 10 -51.43 -23.02 9.08
CA GLN A 10 -52.64 -22.48 8.45
C GLN A 10 -52.42 -21.11 7.81
N ARG A 11 -51.57 -20.26 8.39
CA ARG A 11 -51.20 -18.94 7.85
C ARG A 11 -49.70 -18.69 8.00
N TYR A 12 -49.12 -17.96 7.05
CA TYR A 12 -47.71 -17.57 7.06
C TYR A 12 -47.62 -16.05 7.07
N MET A 13 -46.93 -15.49 8.05
CA MET A 13 -46.78 -14.03 8.21
C MET A 13 -45.30 -13.67 8.24
N LEU A 14 -44.92 -12.65 7.47
CA LEU A 14 -43.59 -12.04 7.53
C LEU A 14 -43.69 -10.71 8.25
N ARG A 15 -42.71 -10.43 9.12
CA ARG A 15 -42.52 -9.11 9.69
C ARG A 15 -41.58 -8.34 8.76
N ILE A 16 -42.08 -7.25 8.19
CA ILE A 16 -41.28 -6.31 7.40
C ILE A 16 -41.35 -4.99 8.16
N ASN A 17 -40.20 -4.52 8.64
CA ASN A 17 -40.11 -3.42 9.61
C ASN A 17 -40.97 -3.72 10.85
N ASP A 18 -42.11 -3.04 11.01
CA ASP A 18 -43.04 -3.21 12.14
C ASP A 18 -44.44 -3.69 11.74
N THR A 19 -44.64 -4.10 10.48
CA THR A 19 -45.92 -4.63 10.02
C THR A 19 -45.84 -6.13 9.72
N PHE A 20 -46.97 -6.82 9.96
CA PHE A 20 -47.14 -8.22 9.61
C PHE A 20 -47.91 -8.34 8.30
N VAL A 21 -47.30 -8.99 7.32
CA VAL A 21 -47.90 -9.24 6.01
C VAL A 21 -48.14 -10.73 5.87
N GLU A 22 -49.37 -11.13 5.58
CA GLU A 22 -49.70 -12.51 5.25
C GLU A 22 -49.14 -12.85 3.85
N VAL A 23 -48.41 -13.96 3.76
CA VAL A 23 -47.74 -14.39 2.53
C VAL A 23 -48.00 -15.87 2.28
N THR A 24 -47.66 -16.32 1.08
CA THR A 24 -47.72 -17.75 0.77
C THR A 24 -46.58 -18.51 1.46
N ARG A 25 -46.78 -19.82 1.67
CA ARG A 25 -45.77 -20.72 2.23
C ARG A 25 -44.43 -20.65 1.50
N ALA A 26 -44.46 -20.59 0.18
CA ALA A 26 -43.25 -20.53 -0.65
C ALA A 26 -42.43 -19.27 -0.38
N VAL A 27 -43.10 -18.11 -0.32
CA VAL A 27 -42.49 -16.82 -0.01
C VAL A 27 -41.91 -16.81 1.41
N TYR A 28 -42.66 -17.32 2.38
CA TYR A 28 -42.19 -17.43 3.78
C TYR A 28 -40.90 -18.25 3.89
N LEU A 29 -40.86 -19.42 3.25
CA LEU A 29 -39.68 -20.28 3.29
C LEU A 29 -38.48 -19.65 2.57
N ALA A 30 -38.70 -19.04 1.40
CA ALA A 30 -37.65 -18.37 0.66
C ALA A 30 -37.02 -17.22 1.46
N TRP A 31 -37.84 -16.40 2.13
CA TRP A 31 -37.38 -15.29 2.97
C TRP A 31 -36.45 -15.75 4.10
N TYR A 32 -36.88 -16.74 4.89
CA TYR A 32 -36.07 -17.25 6.00
C TYR A 32 -34.83 -18.03 5.53
N GLN A 33 -34.90 -18.71 4.39
CA GLN A 33 -33.73 -19.37 3.79
C GLN A 33 -32.69 -18.35 3.33
N ALA A 34 -33.12 -17.27 2.66
CA ALA A 34 -32.25 -16.18 2.24
C ALA A 34 -31.56 -15.54 3.45
N GLY A 35 -32.33 -15.14 4.47
CA GLY A 35 -31.75 -14.56 5.69
C GLY A 35 -30.84 -15.52 6.47
N ARG A 36 -31.08 -16.85 6.43
CA ARG A 36 -30.14 -17.81 7.04
C ARG A 36 -28.84 -17.93 6.25
N LYS A 37 -28.90 -17.95 4.91
CA LYS A 37 -27.72 -17.99 4.04
C LYS A 37 -26.84 -16.77 4.27
N GLU A 38 -27.42 -15.58 4.33
CA GLU A 38 -26.72 -14.33 4.60
C GLU A 38 -26.01 -14.35 5.96
N ARG A 39 -26.72 -14.69 7.04
CA ARG A 39 -26.11 -14.86 8.37
C ARG A 39 -24.99 -15.90 8.39
N TYR A 40 -25.15 -16.99 7.65
CA TYR A 40 -24.12 -18.02 7.57
C TYR A 40 -22.83 -17.50 6.90
N GLN A 41 -22.94 -16.66 5.86
CA GLN A 41 -21.77 -16.03 5.25
C GLN A 41 -21.08 -15.09 6.24
N VAL A 42 -21.83 -14.25 6.96
CA VAL A 42 -21.27 -13.36 7.99
C VAL A 42 -20.59 -14.14 9.12
N GLU A 43 -21.25 -15.17 9.66
CA GLU A 43 -20.69 -16.06 10.68
C GLU A 43 -19.39 -16.74 10.19
N LYS A 44 -19.35 -17.13 8.92
CA LYS A 44 -18.17 -17.75 8.30
C LYS A 44 -17.03 -16.73 8.16
N MET A 45 -17.32 -15.52 7.67
CA MET A 45 -16.34 -14.45 7.54
C MET A 45 -15.71 -14.11 8.90
N GLN A 46 -16.53 -13.98 9.95
CA GLN A 46 -16.08 -13.73 11.32
C GLN A 46 -15.19 -14.87 11.87
N ARG A 47 -15.58 -16.14 11.68
CA ARG A 47 -14.75 -17.28 12.13
C ARG A 47 -13.39 -17.34 11.45
N HIS A 48 -13.31 -16.96 10.19
CA HIS A 48 -12.07 -16.96 9.43
C HIS A 48 -11.30 -15.62 9.54
N GLY A 49 -11.78 -14.68 10.37
CA GLY A 49 -11.12 -13.38 10.56
C GLY A 49 -11.06 -12.53 9.29
N VAL A 50 -11.98 -12.75 8.35
CA VAL A 50 -12.05 -11.98 7.10
C VAL A 50 -12.55 -10.58 7.44
N CYS A 51 -11.75 -9.56 7.13
CA CYS A 51 -12.02 -8.15 7.34
C CYS A 51 -11.96 -7.44 5.99
N SER A 52 -12.85 -6.48 5.74
CA SER A 52 -12.77 -5.69 4.51
C SER A 52 -11.63 -4.69 4.57
N MET A 53 -11.20 -4.19 3.41
CA MET A 53 -10.16 -3.15 3.36
C MET A 53 -10.64 -1.84 4.00
N GLU A 54 -11.93 -1.52 3.83
CA GLU A 54 -12.57 -0.36 4.44
C GLU A 54 -12.58 -0.46 5.97
N GLU A 55 -12.92 -1.63 6.51
CA GLU A 55 -12.90 -1.90 7.96
C GLU A 55 -11.49 -1.81 8.56
N LEU A 56 -10.45 -2.15 7.80
CA LEU A 56 -9.06 -1.99 8.23
C LEU A 56 -8.65 -0.51 8.21
N GLN A 57 -9.04 0.23 7.18
CA GLN A 57 -8.78 1.66 7.08
C GLN A 57 -9.46 2.45 8.21
N GLU A 58 -10.72 2.15 8.54
CA GLU A 58 -11.43 2.76 9.68
C GLU A 58 -10.74 2.48 11.03
N LYS A 59 -10.11 1.32 11.18
CA LYS A 59 -9.33 0.96 12.37
C LYS A 59 -7.95 1.62 12.42
N GLY A 60 -7.64 2.49 11.46
CA GLY A 60 -6.38 3.23 11.40
C GLY A 60 -5.21 2.40 10.85
N TYR A 61 -5.48 1.25 10.22
CA TYR A 61 -4.44 0.55 9.46
C TYR A 61 -4.20 1.30 8.16
N ASP A 62 -2.93 1.60 7.88
CA ASP A 62 -2.54 2.14 6.59
C ASP A 62 -2.72 1.05 5.52
N CYS A 63 -3.86 1.15 4.85
CA CYS A 63 -4.24 0.26 3.76
C CYS A 63 -3.78 0.82 2.40
N SER A 64 -2.88 1.82 2.38
CA SER A 64 -2.17 2.24 1.18
C SER A 64 -1.12 1.18 0.80
N PHE A 65 -1.60 -0.02 0.49
CA PHE A 65 -0.83 -0.96 -0.31
C PHE A 65 -0.67 -0.32 -1.69
N SER A 66 0.37 0.52 -1.84
CA SER A 66 1.09 0.56 -3.10
C SER A 66 1.67 -0.84 -3.25
N VAL A 67 0.90 -1.75 -3.85
CA VAL A 67 1.42 -3.07 -4.21
C VAL A 67 2.38 -2.79 -5.37
N VAL A 68 3.58 -2.30 -5.03
CA VAL A 68 4.69 -2.21 -5.97
C VAL A 68 4.87 -3.64 -6.46
N SER A 69 4.69 -3.84 -7.76
CA SER A 69 4.73 -5.18 -8.34
C SER A 69 6.08 -5.83 -8.02
N PRO A 70 6.18 -7.16 -7.82
CA PRO A 70 7.47 -7.82 -7.64
C PRO A 70 8.50 -7.42 -8.71
N GLU A 71 8.05 -7.22 -9.95
CA GLU A 71 8.85 -6.73 -11.07
C GLU A 71 9.40 -5.32 -10.82
N GLU A 72 8.58 -4.41 -10.30
CA GLU A 72 8.99 -3.03 -10.00
C GLU A 72 9.94 -2.97 -8.81
N ILE A 73 9.78 -3.86 -7.81
CA ILE A 73 10.75 -4.01 -6.72
C ILE A 73 12.10 -4.45 -7.29
N VAL A 74 12.12 -5.44 -8.19
CA VAL A 74 13.35 -5.94 -8.81
C VAL A 74 14.03 -4.87 -9.67
N ILE A 75 13.27 -4.11 -10.45
CA ILE A 75 13.79 -2.98 -11.23
C ILE A 75 14.45 -1.96 -10.31
N ARG A 76 13.75 -1.51 -9.25
CA ARG A 76 14.31 -0.53 -8.31
C ARG A 76 15.56 -1.04 -7.59
N LEU A 77 15.60 -2.31 -7.23
CA LEU A 77 16.81 -2.91 -6.65
C LEU A 77 17.98 -2.92 -7.63
N SER A 78 17.73 -3.18 -8.91
CA SER A 78 18.75 -3.12 -9.96
C SER A 78 19.28 -1.69 -10.15
N GLU A 79 18.37 -0.71 -10.24
CA GLU A 79 18.71 0.71 -10.37
C GLU A 79 19.55 1.20 -9.18
N ILE A 80 19.20 0.80 -7.96
CA ILE A 80 19.97 1.14 -6.74
C ILE A 80 21.37 0.53 -6.82
N GLN A 81 21.50 -0.74 -7.22
CA GLN A 81 22.81 -1.39 -7.33
C GLN A 81 23.70 -0.73 -8.38
N GLU A 82 23.15 -0.31 -9.51
CA GLU A 82 23.88 0.44 -10.53
C GLU A 82 24.35 1.80 -10.01
N LEU A 83 23.47 2.52 -9.30
CA LEU A 83 23.82 3.79 -8.67
C LEU A 83 24.91 3.63 -7.60
N GLU A 84 24.84 2.60 -6.76
CA GLU A 84 25.86 2.31 -5.74
C GLU A 84 27.23 2.05 -6.37
N LYS A 85 27.28 1.30 -7.47
CA LYS A 85 28.51 1.08 -8.24
C LYS A 85 29.06 2.40 -8.79
N ALA A 86 28.21 3.23 -9.40
CA ALA A 86 28.61 4.53 -9.93
C ALA A 86 29.17 5.47 -8.84
N LEU A 87 28.51 5.51 -7.67
CA LEU A 87 28.98 6.27 -6.51
C LEU A 87 30.33 5.75 -5.99
N GLY A 88 30.60 4.44 -6.10
CA GLY A 88 31.87 3.83 -5.72
C GLY A 88 33.09 4.32 -6.51
N TYR A 89 32.90 4.88 -7.71
CA TYR A 89 33.98 5.46 -8.51
C TYR A 89 34.30 6.93 -8.16
N LEU A 90 33.47 7.57 -7.33
CA LEU A 90 33.75 8.94 -6.89
C LEU A 90 34.97 8.98 -5.97
N THR A 91 35.69 10.11 -6.03
CA THR A 91 36.71 10.40 -5.02
C THR A 91 36.05 10.63 -3.68
N LYS A 92 36.78 10.42 -2.58
CA LYS A 92 36.26 10.65 -1.22
C LYS A 92 35.63 12.03 -1.04
N GLU A 93 36.28 13.07 -1.58
CA GLU A 93 35.78 14.45 -1.51
C GLU A 93 34.52 14.69 -2.35
N ASP A 94 34.39 14.02 -3.51
CA ASP A 94 33.21 14.13 -4.38
C ASP A 94 32.03 13.35 -3.79
N ALA A 95 32.29 12.17 -3.18
CA ALA A 95 31.29 11.40 -2.44
C ALA A 95 30.79 12.19 -1.22
N GLU A 96 31.68 12.76 -0.40
CA GLU A 96 31.31 13.57 0.76
C GLU A 96 30.46 14.80 0.37
N LEU A 97 30.78 15.45 -0.75
CA LEU A 97 29.98 16.53 -1.31
C LEU A 97 28.54 16.08 -1.65
N ILE A 98 28.38 14.90 -2.24
CA ILE A 98 27.05 14.35 -2.56
C ILE A 98 26.30 13.97 -1.30
N THR A 99 26.96 13.33 -0.33
CA THR A 99 26.37 12.98 0.97
C THR A 99 25.79 14.20 1.65
N LEU A 100 26.57 15.27 1.79
CA LEU A 100 26.10 16.51 2.43
C LEU A 100 24.90 17.11 1.71
N LEU A 101 24.95 17.21 0.38
CA LEU A 101 23.92 17.91 -0.40
C LEU A 101 22.60 17.13 -0.56
N PHE A 102 22.66 15.80 -0.60
CA PHE A 102 21.49 14.97 -0.99
C PHE A 102 21.00 14.04 0.13
N PHE A 103 21.85 13.65 1.08
CA PHE A 103 21.48 12.74 2.16
C PHE A 103 21.34 13.45 3.50
N GLU A 104 22.21 14.40 3.79
CA GLU A 104 22.15 15.23 5.01
C GLU A 104 21.35 16.54 4.80
N GLU A 105 20.86 16.78 3.58
CA GLU A 105 20.06 17.95 3.19
C GLU A 105 20.74 19.32 3.43
N PHE A 106 22.07 19.37 3.45
CA PHE A 106 22.79 20.64 3.61
C PHE A 106 22.55 21.54 2.40
N THR A 107 22.35 22.83 2.68
CA THR A 107 22.32 23.84 1.63
C THR A 107 23.71 24.04 1.02
N VAL A 108 23.76 24.63 -0.18
CA VAL A 108 25.02 25.02 -0.84
C VAL A 108 25.86 25.96 0.03
N LYS A 109 25.22 26.82 0.85
CA LYS A 109 25.92 27.76 1.73
C LYS A 109 26.57 27.04 2.91
N GLU A 110 25.83 26.16 3.58
CA GLU A 110 26.34 25.34 4.70
C GLU A 110 27.47 24.42 4.23
N THR A 111 27.28 23.77 3.09
CA THR A 111 28.31 22.91 2.48
C THR A 111 29.57 23.72 2.13
N ALA A 112 29.41 24.94 1.62
CA ALA A 112 30.54 25.82 1.31
C ALA A 112 31.32 26.23 2.57
N GLN A 113 30.59 26.53 3.66
CA GLN A 113 31.18 26.81 4.97
C GLN A 113 31.92 25.58 5.53
N TYR A 114 31.33 24.39 5.41
CA TYR A 114 31.95 23.12 5.82
C TYR A 114 33.29 22.88 5.12
N PHE A 115 33.34 23.04 3.80
CA PHE A 115 34.58 22.89 3.02
C PHE A 115 35.49 24.14 3.06
N GLY A 116 35.12 25.21 3.77
CA GLY A 116 35.90 26.45 3.83
C GLY A 116 36.09 27.15 2.47
N CYS A 117 35.11 27.03 1.56
CA CYS A 117 35.21 27.57 0.20
C CYS A 117 34.01 28.44 -0.18
N CYS A 118 34.01 29.03 -1.38
CA CYS A 118 32.90 29.86 -1.82
C CYS A 118 31.73 29.02 -2.38
N PRO A 119 30.46 29.46 -2.22
CA PRO A 119 29.29 28.74 -2.76
C PRO A 119 29.31 28.50 -4.28
N LYS A 120 30.09 29.29 -5.03
CA LYS A 120 30.29 29.09 -6.47
C LYS A 120 31.11 27.82 -6.74
N THR A 121 32.11 27.54 -5.92
CA THR A 121 32.92 26.31 -6.01
C THR A 121 32.06 25.09 -5.77
N ILE A 122 31.21 25.09 -4.73
CA ILE A 122 30.28 23.99 -4.45
C ILE A 122 29.35 23.73 -5.64
N ARG A 123 28.74 24.77 -6.21
CA ARG A 123 27.88 24.61 -7.41
C ARG A 123 28.63 24.00 -8.60
N ASN A 124 29.85 24.46 -8.85
CA ASN A 124 30.67 23.94 -9.95
C ASN A 124 31.10 22.49 -9.70
N ARG A 125 31.50 22.16 -8.47
CA ARG A 125 31.85 20.79 -8.08
C ARG A 125 30.64 19.86 -8.20
N ARG A 126 29.49 20.24 -7.64
CA ARG A 126 28.24 19.49 -7.77
C ARG A 126 27.92 19.19 -9.23
N LYS A 127 28.00 20.21 -10.11
CA LYS A 127 27.75 20.02 -11.54
C LYS A 127 28.67 18.97 -12.15
N LYS A 128 29.98 19.08 -11.91
CA LYS A 128 30.98 18.12 -12.43
C LYS A 128 30.76 16.70 -11.90
N VAL A 129 30.43 16.55 -10.62
CA VAL A 129 30.19 15.23 -10.01
C VAL A 129 28.94 14.59 -10.63
N LEU A 130 27.87 15.35 -10.82
CA LEU A 130 26.65 14.84 -11.46
C LEU A 130 26.89 14.48 -12.94
N GLU A 131 27.70 15.25 -13.67
CA GLU A 131 28.12 14.89 -15.04
C GLU A 131 28.90 13.57 -15.07
N LYS A 132 29.87 13.38 -14.16
CA LYS A 132 30.60 12.11 -14.04
C LYS A 132 29.66 10.93 -13.74
N LEU A 133 28.76 11.08 -12.77
CA LEU A 133 27.81 10.02 -12.42
C LEU A 133 26.89 9.68 -13.59
N LYS A 134 26.41 10.69 -14.32
CA LYS A 134 25.61 10.50 -15.52
C LYS A 134 26.37 9.70 -16.58
N GLU A 135 27.61 10.10 -16.88
CA GLU A 135 28.45 9.38 -17.83
C GLU A 135 28.71 7.93 -17.39
N GLN A 136 28.90 7.67 -16.09
CA GLN A 136 29.06 6.31 -15.59
C GLN A 136 27.80 5.47 -15.81
N LEU A 137 26.61 6.02 -15.50
CA LEU A 137 25.34 5.31 -15.64
C LEU A 137 24.96 5.07 -17.11
N GLU A 138 25.24 6.01 -18.01
CA GLU A 138 24.98 5.86 -19.45
C GLU A 138 25.92 4.87 -20.16
N ASN A 139 27.07 4.56 -19.56
CA ASN A 139 28.07 3.62 -20.11
C ASN A 139 27.99 2.20 -19.50
N THR A 140 26.98 1.93 -18.65
CA THR A 140 26.72 0.61 -18.05
C THR A 140 25.87 -0.25 -18.96
#